data_AF-A0A962H7J5-F1
#
_entry.id   AF-A0A962H7J5-F1
#
_cell.length_a   1.000
_cell.length_b   1.000
_cell.length_c   1.000
_cell.angle_alpha   90.00
_cell.angle_beta   90.00
_cell.angle_gamma   90.00
#
_symmetry.space_group_name_H-M   'P 1'
#
loop_
_entity.id
_entity.type
_entity.pdbx_description
1 polymer ?
#
loop_
_entity_poly.entity_id
_entity_poly.type
_entity_poly.pdbx_seq_one_letter_code
_entity_poly.pdbx_strand_id
1 'polypeptide(L)'
;MFRFTESSGFRPQHGIRLVRVGEHYRVYDVILLRQLWPSTHVPPSSGESGVGESALEEIPNDSAFAQISGELAEQVIDLVESEIAHAEDSFYFGYDGTTYRFRSADGACGTTWSPDEGTRTRRLVDLMETLASLARSSKNPAVRESLQRAMETTIGELSAPWPPEPAGVAGISEG
;
A
#
# COMPACT_ATOMS: atom_id res chain seq x y z
N MET A 1 27.80 26.60 -1.65
CA MET A 1 27.87 25.39 -0.82
C MET A 1 26.45 25.08 -0.37
N PHE A 2 25.74 24.20 -1.09
CA PHE A 2 24.36 23.86 -0.77
C PHE A 2 24.37 22.71 0.25
N ARG A 3 23.77 22.93 1.42
CA ARG A 3 23.47 21.86 2.38
C ARG A 3 22.14 21.25 1.96
N PHE A 4 22.17 19.99 1.55
CA PHE A 4 20.97 19.17 1.50
C PHE A 4 20.50 18.96 2.95
N THR A 5 19.30 19.46 3.25
CA THR A 5 18.59 19.04 4.45
C THR A 5 17.67 17.90 4.00
N GLU A 6 18.15 16.66 4.04
CA GLU A 6 17.27 15.51 3.97
C GLU A 6 16.34 15.60 5.18
N SER A 7 15.06 15.91 4.96
CA SER A 7 14.06 15.68 6.00
C SER A 7 13.88 14.17 6.11
N SER A 8 14.48 13.58 7.14
CA SER A 8 14.45 12.16 7.50
C SER A 8 13.06 11.66 7.94
N GLY A 9 11.98 12.19 7.34
CA GLY A 9 10.58 11.96 7.74
C GLY A 9 9.79 11.01 6.83
N PHE A 10 10.29 10.67 5.65
CA PHE A 10 9.61 9.72 4.77
C PHE A 10 10.28 8.36 4.90
N ARG A 11 9.59 7.39 5.52
CA ARG A 11 10.02 5.99 5.47
C ARG A 11 10.23 5.62 3.98
N PRO A 12 11.25 4.81 3.65
CA PRO A 12 11.39 4.31 2.28
C PRO A 12 10.06 3.68 1.85
N GLN A 13 9.60 4.09 0.67
CA GLN A 13 8.43 3.46 0.06
C GLN A 13 8.78 2.01 -0.15
N HIS A 14 7.91 1.12 0.30
CA HIS A 14 8.07 -0.30 0.09
C HIS A 14 6.83 -0.85 -0.61
N GLY A 15 7.03 -1.90 -1.38
CA GLY A 15 5.99 -2.64 -2.07
C GLY A 15 6.10 -4.12 -1.73
N ILE A 16 5.00 -4.84 -1.94
CA ILE A 16 4.98 -6.28 -1.83
C ILE A 16 5.11 -6.88 -3.23
N ARG A 17 5.99 -7.86 -3.37
CA ARG A 17 6.09 -8.67 -4.58
C ARG A 17 5.84 -10.13 -4.28
N LEU A 18 4.90 -10.72 -5.00
CA LEU A 18 4.59 -12.15 -4.95
C LEU A 18 5.22 -12.82 -6.17
N VAL A 19 6.02 -13.87 -5.94
CA VAL A 19 6.66 -14.65 -7.01
C VAL A 19 6.27 -16.12 -6.85
N ARG A 20 5.63 -16.68 -7.88
CA ARG A 20 5.22 -18.09 -7.89
C ARG A 20 6.44 -19.01 -7.96
N VAL A 21 6.48 -20.02 -7.10
CA VAL A 21 7.51 -21.08 -7.04
C VAL A 21 6.81 -22.42 -6.81
N GLY A 22 6.45 -23.09 -7.89
CA GLY A 22 5.65 -24.33 -7.84
C GLY A 22 4.21 -24.06 -7.38
N GLU A 23 3.80 -24.74 -6.30
CA GLU A 23 2.48 -24.60 -5.65
C GLU A 23 2.44 -23.50 -4.58
N HIS A 24 3.55 -22.77 -4.42
CA HIS A 24 3.70 -21.74 -3.40
C HIS A 24 4.07 -20.41 -4.01
N TYR A 25 3.96 -19.35 -3.21
CA TYR A 25 4.50 -18.04 -3.54
C TYR A 25 5.55 -17.63 -2.52
N ARG A 26 6.56 -16.91 -3.01
CA ARG A 26 7.48 -16.15 -2.19
C ARG A 26 7.01 -14.71 -2.10
N VAL A 27 6.86 -14.23 -0.88
CA VAL A 27 6.53 -12.85 -0.54
C VAL A 27 7.82 -12.10 -0.27
N TYR A 28 8.05 -11.04 -1.02
CA TYR A 28 9.17 -10.13 -0.84
C TYR A 28 8.65 -8.76 -0.40
N ASP A 29 9.34 -8.17 0.56
CA ASP A 29 9.25 -6.75 0.87
C ASP A 29 10.31 -6.00 0.06
N VAL A 30 9.87 -5.20 -0.91
CA VAL A 30 10.73 -4.53 -1.88
C VAL A 30 10.81 -3.06 -1.52
N ILE A 31 12.02 -2.55 -1.30
CA ILE A 31 12.24 -1.11 -1.09
C ILE A 31 12.34 -0.43 -2.45
N LEU A 32 11.49 0.57 -2.68
CA LEU A 32 11.51 1.39 -3.89
C LEU A 32 12.64 2.42 -3.76
N LEU A 33 13.68 2.26 -4.58
CA LEU A 33 14.89 3.10 -4.55
C LEU A 33 14.65 4.53 -5.06
N ARG A 34 13.52 4.78 -5.71
CA ARG A 34 13.09 6.11 -6.16
C ARG A 34 11.67 6.36 -5.68
N GLN A 35 11.41 7.58 -5.20
CA GLN A 35 10.05 8.00 -4.87
C GLN A 35 9.18 7.88 -6.14
N LEU A 36 8.09 7.11 -6.05
CA LEU A 36 7.10 6.98 -7.14
C LEU A 36 6.37 8.29 -7.44
N TRP A 37 6.53 9.29 -6.58
CA TRP A 37 6.08 10.65 -6.84
C TRP A 37 7.14 11.35 -7.68
N PRO A 38 6.99 11.48 -9.01
CA PRO A 38 7.64 12.60 -9.67
C PRO A 38 7.16 13.85 -8.93
N SER A 39 8.07 14.75 -8.58
CA SER A 39 7.75 16.11 -8.16
C SER A 39 6.62 16.65 -9.05
N THR A 40 5.41 16.74 -8.50
CA THR A 40 4.18 16.96 -9.27
C THR A 40 4.14 18.39 -9.79
N HIS A 41 4.68 18.58 -10.99
CA HIS A 41 4.16 19.47 -12.02
C HIS A 41 4.09 18.67 -13.31
N VAL A 42 3.10 17.78 -13.41
CA VAL A 42 2.69 17.21 -14.69
C VAL A 42 1.35 17.88 -15.03
N PRO A 43 1.32 18.86 -15.94
CA PRO A 43 0.05 19.33 -16.46
C PRO A 43 -0.66 18.16 -17.16
N PRO A 44 -2.01 18.11 -17.13
CA PRO A 44 -2.76 17.04 -17.77
C PRO A 44 -2.61 17.18 -19.28
N SER A 45 -1.67 16.44 -19.88
CA SER A 45 -1.63 16.27 -21.33
C SER A 45 -1.31 14.83 -21.68
N SER A 46 -2.35 14.18 -22.21
CA SER A 46 -2.33 13.05 -23.14
C SER A 46 -1.48 11.84 -22.78
N GLY A 47 -2.15 10.84 -22.21
CA GLY A 47 -1.93 9.43 -22.52
C GLY A 47 -0.66 8.81 -21.93
N GLU A 48 -0.85 7.70 -21.20
CA GLU A 48 0.21 6.84 -20.69
C GLU A 48 0.93 7.35 -19.43
N SER A 49 0.20 7.37 -18.31
CA SER A 49 0.80 7.18 -16.98
C SER A 49 1.17 5.71 -16.79
N GLY A 50 2.18 5.24 -17.50
CA GLY A 50 2.84 3.98 -17.17
C GLY A 50 3.88 4.24 -16.08
N VAL A 51 3.66 3.74 -14.87
CA VAL A 51 4.76 3.57 -13.90
C VAL A 51 5.77 2.66 -14.60
N GLY A 52 6.91 3.21 -15.01
CA GLY A 52 7.91 2.46 -15.77
C GLY A 52 8.29 1.18 -15.06
N GLU A 53 8.08 0.06 -15.75
CA GLU A 53 8.41 -1.33 -15.33
C GLU A 53 9.87 -1.45 -14.84
N SER A 54 10.74 -0.54 -15.26
CA SER A 54 12.16 -0.44 -14.86
C SER A 54 12.41 0.05 -13.43
N ALA A 55 11.44 0.61 -12.70
CA ALA A 55 11.65 1.06 -11.31
C ALA A 55 11.60 -0.09 -10.28
N LEU A 56 11.20 -1.29 -10.69
CA LEU A 56 11.21 -2.53 -9.89
C LEU A 56 12.49 -3.35 -10.10
N GLU A 57 13.57 -2.67 -10.47
CA GLU A 57 14.89 -3.21 -10.82
C GLU A 57 15.37 -4.22 -9.75
N GLU A 58 15.44 -5.48 -10.18
CA GLU A 58 16.01 -6.68 -9.54
C GLU A 58 15.91 -6.77 -8.01
N ILE A 59 15.06 -7.67 -7.51
CA ILE A 59 15.10 -8.07 -6.09
C ILE A 59 16.49 -8.63 -5.81
N PRO A 60 17.30 -8.04 -4.90
CA PRO A 60 18.57 -8.62 -4.53
C PRO A 60 18.39 -10.09 -4.12
N ASN A 61 19.27 -10.98 -4.58
CA ASN A 61 19.19 -12.42 -4.24
C ASN A 61 19.19 -12.69 -2.73
N ASP A 62 19.66 -11.73 -1.93
CA ASP A 62 19.70 -11.78 -0.46
C ASP A 62 18.48 -11.16 0.24
N SER A 63 17.45 -10.73 -0.51
CA SER A 63 16.24 -10.17 0.08
C SER A 63 15.52 -11.23 0.91
N ALA A 64 15.16 -10.83 2.15
CA ALA A 64 14.34 -11.66 3.01
C ALA A 64 12.99 -11.95 2.33
N PHE A 65 12.60 -13.22 2.31
CA PHE A 65 11.32 -13.65 1.76
C PHE A 65 10.67 -14.68 2.67
N ALA A 66 9.35 -14.72 2.65
CA ALA A 66 8.57 -15.77 3.27
C ALA A 66 7.79 -16.56 2.23
N GLN A 67 7.50 -17.82 2.53
CA GLN A 67 6.70 -18.67 1.66
C GLN A 67 5.26 -18.74 2.19
N ILE A 68 4.29 -18.57 1.28
CA ILE A 68 2.86 -18.74 1.52
C ILE A 68 2.29 -19.80 0.58
N SER A 69 1.14 -20.38 0.93
CA SER A 69 0.44 -21.32 0.05
C SER A 69 -0.02 -20.61 -1.23
N GLY A 70 -0.17 -21.38 -2.32
CA GLY A 70 -0.78 -20.87 -3.55
C GLY A 70 -2.14 -20.25 -3.30
N GLU A 71 -3.02 -20.97 -2.60
CA GLU A 71 -4.37 -20.49 -2.27
C GLU A 71 -4.38 -19.12 -1.58
N LEU A 72 -3.54 -18.94 -0.54
CA LEU A 72 -3.48 -17.66 0.18
C LEU A 72 -2.93 -16.53 -0.70
N ALA A 73 -1.99 -16.83 -1.59
CA ALA A 73 -1.45 -15.84 -2.51
C ALA A 73 -2.49 -15.41 -3.55
N GLU A 74 -3.23 -16.36 -4.14
CA GLU A 74 -4.30 -16.05 -5.09
C GLU A 74 -5.40 -15.23 -4.41
N GLN A 75 -5.80 -15.55 -3.18
CA GLN A 75 -6.76 -14.74 -2.42
C GLN A 75 -6.30 -13.30 -2.21
N VAL A 76 -5.02 -13.08 -1.91
CA VAL A 76 -4.44 -11.73 -1.80
C VAL A 76 -4.46 -11.02 -3.15
N ILE A 77 -4.07 -11.71 -4.23
CA ILE A 77 -4.05 -11.14 -5.58
C ILE A 77 -5.46 -10.74 -6.01
N ASP A 78 -6.42 -11.67 -5.95
CA ASP A 78 -7.81 -11.44 -6.32
C ASP A 78 -8.42 -10.28 -5.54
N LEU A 79 -8.13 -10.20 -4.24
CA LEU A 79 -8.60 -9.12 -3.38
C LEU A 79 -8.02 -7.76 -3.82
N VAL A 80 -6.70 -7.67 -4.00
CA VAL A 80 -6.04 -6.41 -4.37
C VAL A 80 -6.46 -5.98 -5.78
N GLU A 81 -6.55 -6.91 -6.74
CA GLU A 81 -7.04 -6.64 -8.08
C GLU A 81 -8.50 -6.15 -8.06
N SER A 82 -9.35 -6.76 -7.23
CA SER A 82 -10.72 -6.30 -7.01
C SER A 82 -10.74 -4.87 -6.44
N GLU A 83 -9.95 -4.54 -5.43
CA GLU A 83 -9.89 -3.17 -4.90
C GLU A 83 -9.44 -2.16 -5.95
N ILE A 84 -8.45 -2.51 -6.77
CA ILE A 84 -7.98 -1.65 -7.86
C ILE A 84 -9.08 -1.47 -8.92
N ALA A 85 -9.80 -2.54 -9.26
CA ALA A 85 -10.87 -2.48 -10.25
C ALA A 85 -12.08 -1.64 -9.78
N HIS A 86 -12.36 -1.62 -8.47
CA HIS A 86 -13.42 -0.80 -7.87
C HIS A 86 -12.94 0.58 -7.43
N ALA A 87 -11.64 0.90 -7.53
CA ALA A 87 -11.13 2.21 -7.20
C ALA A 87 -11.67 3.24 -8.22
N GLU A 88 -12.50 4.17 -7.75
CA GLU A 88 -12.94 5.30 -8.54
C GLU A 88 -11.90 6.43 -8.50
N ASP A 89 -11.71 7.10 -9.64
CA ASP A 89 -10.92 8.32 -9.73
C ASP A 89 -11.54 9.40 -8.83
N SER A 90 -10.92 9.66 -7.68
CA SER A 90 -11.33 10.73 -6.78
C SER A 90 -10.47 11.98 -6.99
N PHE A 91 -11.13 13.13 -7.16
CA PHE A 91 -10.47 14.44 -7.13
C PHE A 91 -9.80 14.74 -5.76
N TYR A 92 -10.22 14.05 -4.71
CA TYR A 92 -9.67 14.17 -3.36
C TYR A 92 -8.89 12.90 -2.99
N PHE A 93 -7.62 13.07 -2.64
CA PHE A 93 -6.80 12.00 -2.07
C PHE A 93 -7.38 11.61 -0.70
N GLY A 94 -7.71 10.31 -0.55
CA GLY A 94 -8.09 9.71 0.73
C GLY A 94 -9.60 9.58 0.98
N TYR A 95 -10.18 8.49 0.51
CA TYR A 95 -11.48 8.00 0.98
C TYR A 95 -11.28 7.23 2.29
N ASP A 96 -12.09 7.50 3.32
CA ASP A 96 -12.01 6.85 4.64
C ASP A 96 -10.70 7.12 5.42
N GLY A 97 -10.35 8.39 5.61
CA GLY A 97 -9.23 8.74 6.47
C GLY A 97 -8.97 10.23 6.67
N THR A 98 -7.90 10.52 7.40
CA THR A 98 -7.47 11.89 7.71
C THR A 98 -6.38 12.35 6.73
N THR A 99 -6.68 13.42 5.98
CA THR A 99 -5.73 14.10 5.11
C THR A 99 -4.96 15.19 5.85
N TYR A 100 -3.64 15.06 5.91
CA TYR A 100 -2.74 16.04 6.53
C TYR A 100 -2.11 16.91 5.46
N ARG A 101 -2.19 18.23 5.65
CA ARG A 101 -1.54 19.22 4.80
C ARG A 101 -0.40 19.87 5.57
N PHE A 102 0.75 20.01 4.93
CA PHE A 102 1.91 20.66 5.51
C PHE A 102 2.54 21.60 4.50
N ARG A 103 3.23 22.62 5.03
CA ARG A 103 3.98 23.58 4.24
C ARG A 103 5.42 23.60 4.74
N SER A 104 6.37 23.44 3.83
CA SER A 104 7.79 23.56 4.14
C SER A 104 8.21 25.02 4.31
N ALA A 105 9.39 25.24 4.88
CA ALA A 105 9.93 26.57 5.14
C ALA A 105 10.19 27.39 3.87
N ASP A 106 10.44 26.74 2.74
CA ASP A 106 10.57 27.33 1.40
C ASP A 106 9.22 27.53 0.68
N GLY A 107 8.11 27.23 1.36
CA GLY A 107 6.76 27.52 0.89
C GLY A 107 6.13 26.43 0.03
N ALA A 108 6.81 25.30 -0.21
CA ALA A 108 6.21 24.15 -0.89
C ALA A 108 5.11 23.51 -0.04
N CYS A 109 4.06 23.03 -0.70
CA CYS A 109 2.93 22.37 -0.05
C CYS A 109 3.02 20.86 -0.27
N GLY A 110 2.77 20.09 0.78
CA GLY A 110 2.63 18.64 0.73
C GLY A 110 1.31 18.19 1.35
N THR A 111 0.81 17.06 0.85
CA THR A 111 -0.38 16.41 1.39
C THR A 111 -0.07 14.93 1.58
N THR A 112 -0.50 14.38 2.71
CA THR A 112 -0.49 12.93 2.97
C THR A 112 -1.85 12.53 3.54
N TRP A 113 -2.16 11.25 3.54
CA TRP A 113 -3.42 10.73 4.06
C TRP A 113 -3.15 9.47 4.88
N SER A 114 -3.93 9.30 5.95
CA SER A 114 -3.92 8.10 6.79
C SER A 114 -5.35 7.55 6.85
N PRO A 115 -5.57 6.26 6.61
CA PRO A 115 -6.90 5.67 6.76
C PRO A 115 -7.38 5.75 8.22
N ASP A 116 -8.68 5.93 8.40
CA ASP A 116 -9.33 5.91 9.71
C ASP A 116 -9.42 4.48 10.24
N GLU A 117 -9.34 4.31 11.56
CA GLU A 117 -9.43 3.00 12.21
C GLU A 117 -10.75 2.29 11.90
N GLY A 118 -10.70 0.97 11.69
CA GLY A 118 -11.87 0.13 11.42
C GLY A 118 -12.43 0.19 10.01
N THR A 119 -11.96 1.12 9.17
CA THR A 119 -12.34 1.26 7.76
C THR A 119 -11.76 0.14 6.89
N ARG A 120 -12.35 -0.09 5.71
CA ARG A 120 -11.81 -1.06 4.76
C ARG A 120 -10.40 -0.67 4.32
N THR A 121 -10.18 0.62 4.05
CA THR A 121 -8.88 1.10 3.58
C THR A 121 -7.80 0.91 4.64
N ARG A 122 -8.14 1.04 5.93
CA ARG A 122 -7.20 0.68 7.01
C ARG A 122 -6.84 -0.80 6.96
N ARG A 123 -7.82 -1.69 6.82
CA ARG A 123 -7.59 -3.14 6.75
C ARG A 123 -6.74 -3.54 5.54
N LEU A 124 -6.86 -2.84 4.42
CA LEU A 124 -5.98 -3.04 3.27
C LEU A 124 -4.54 -2.65 3.58
N VAL A 125 -4.32 -1.51 4.23
CA VAL A 125 -2.99 -1.12 4.71
C VAL A 125 -2.43 -2.16 5.69
N ASP A 126 -3.23 -2.61 6.66
CA ASP A 126 -2.82 -3.63 7.63
C ASP A 126 -2.45 -4.96 6.95
N LEU A 127 -3.17 -5.37 5.88
CA LEU A 127 -2.84 -6.55 5.08
C LEU A 127 -1.45 -6.40 4.42
N MET A 128 -1.17 -5.24 3.81
CA MET A 128 0.12 -4.96 3.17
C MET A 128 1.26 -4.91 4.19
N GLU A 129 1.04 -4.29 5.36
CA GLU A 129 2.02 -4.28 6.45
C GLU A 129 2.28 -5.68 7.02
N THR A 130 1.23 -6.52 7.07
CA THR A 130 1.35 -7.91 7.52
C THR A 130 2.16 -8.74 6.51
N LEU A 131 1.96 -8.56 5.21
CA LEU A 131 2.77 -9.18 4.15
C LEU A 131 4.24 -8.74 4.23
N ALA A 132 4.49 -7.45 4.46
CA ALA A 132 5.86 -6.93 4.64
C ALA A 132 6.52 -7.54 5.87
N SER A 133 5.80 -7.59 6.98
CA SER A 133 6.25 -8.19 8.23
C SER A 133 6.53 -9.68 8.07
N LEU A 134 5.71 -10.38 7.29
CA LEU A 134 5.88 -11.79 6.98
C LEU A 134 7.18 -12.02 6.21
N ALA A 135 7.43 -11.26 5.15
CA ALA A 135 8.66 -11.33 4.36
C ALA A 135 9.92 -11.12 5.22
N ARG A 136 9.89 -10.12 6.13
CA ARG A 136 10.99 -9.79 7.05
C ARG A 136 11.18 -10.83 8.17
N SER A 137 10.11 -11.51 8.59
CA SER A 137 10.12 -12.45 9.72
C SER A 137 10.39 -13.90 9.31
N SER A 138 10.87 -14.13 8.09
CA SER A 138 11.05 -15.45 7.49
C SER A 138 11.84 -16.47 8.31
N LYS A 139 12.72 -16.00 9.21
CA LYS A 139 13.57 -16.84 10.08
C LYS A 139 12.89 -17.27 11.40
N ASN A 140 11.73 -16.71 11.75
CA ASN A 140 11.02 -17.04 13.00
C ASN A 140 9.68 -17.75 12.70
N PRO A 141 9.58 -19.08 12.88
CA PRO A 141 8.40 -19.84 12.49
C PRO A 141 7.15 -19.48 13.29
N ALA A 142 7.29 -19.17 14.58
CA ALA A 142 6.14 -18.81 15.44
C ALA A 142 5.54 -17.46 15.03
N VAL A 143 6.39 -16.48 14.71
CA VAL A 143 5.94 -15.17 14.20
C VAL A 143 5.30 -15.35 12.83
N ARG A 144 5.89 -16.16 11.95
CA ARG A 144 5.36 -16.43 10.61
C ARG A 144 3.95 -17.02 10.65
N GLU A 145 3.73 -18.02 11.50
CA GLU A 145 2.41 -18.66 11.64
C GLU A 145 1.36 -17.67 12.19
N SER A 146 1.75 -16.84 13.16
CA SER A 146 0.87 -15.79 13.68
C SER A 146 0.49 -14.76 12.62
N LEU A 147 1.45 -14.35 11.78
CA LEU A 147 1.22 -13.42 10.69
C LEU A 147 0.34 -14.02 9.59
N GLN A 148 0.53 -15.30 9.24
CA GLN A 148 -0.33 -15.99 8.27
C GLN A 148 -1.79 -16.05 8.76
N ARG A 149 -2.03 -16.41 10.02
CA ARG A 149 -3.37 -16.39 10.60
C ARG A 149 -4.00 -14.99 10.61
N ALA A 150 -3.19 -13.96 10.87
CA ALA A 150 -3.65 -12.58 10.79
C ALA A 150 -4.07 -12.21 9.37
N MET A 151 -3.27 -12.57 8.35
CA MET A 151 -3.64 -12.34 6.95
C MET A 151 -4.92 -13.05 6.56
N GLU A 152 -5.08 -14.33 6.90
CA GLU A 152 -6.30 -15.09 6.60
C GLU A 152 -7.54 -14.43 7.23
N THR A 153 -7.42 -13.95 8.46
CA THR A 153 -8.49 -13.20 9.14
C THR A 153 -8.81 -11.91 8.40
N THR A 154 -7.80 -11.10 8.08
CA THR A 154 -7.97 -9.83 7.36
C THR A 154 -8.55 -10.03 5.97
N ILE A 155 -8.12 -11.06 5.23
CA ILE A 155 -8.68 -11.41 3.92
C ILE A 155 -10.14 -11.83 4.06
N GLY A 156 -10.49 -12.65 5.04
CA GLY A 156 -11.88 -13.03 5.28
C GLY A 156 -12.78 -11.83 5.58
N GLU A 157 -12.29 -10.87 6.36
CA GLU A 157 -12.98 -9.60 6.63
C GLU A 157 -13.13 -8.72 5.40
N LEU A 158 -12.08 -8.62 4.58
CA LEU A 158 -12.09 -7.85 3.34
C LEU A 158 -12.92 -8.53 2.24
N SER A 159 -13.04 -9.85 2.25
CA SER A 159 -13.84 -10.60 1.27
C SER A 159 -15.35 -10.52 1.54
N ALA A 160 -15.75 -10.05 2.73
CA ALA A 160 -17.15 -9.80 3.02
C ALA A 160 -17.70 -8.69 2.09
N PRO A 161 -18.92 -8.86 1.54
CA PRO A 161 -19.53 -7.84 0.70
C PRO A 161 -19.61 -6.53 1.47
N TRP A 162 -19.24 -5.44 0.79
CA TRP A 162 -19.30 -4.09 1.32
C TRP A 162 -20.69 -3.85 1.94
N PRO A 163 -20.83 -3.57 3.25
CA PRO A 163 -22.11 -3.10 3.75
C PRO A 163 -22.42 -1.78 3.03
N PRO A 164 -23.68 -1.50 2.64
CA PRO A 164 -24.01 -0.18 2.11
C PRO A 164 -23.48 0.86 3.08
N GLU A 165 -22.92 1.95 2.54
CA GLU A 165 -22.46 3.09 3.33
C GLU A 165 -23.45 3.36 4.46
N PRO A 166 -22.99 3.65 5.70
CA PRO A 166 -23.91 4.10 6.73
C PRO A 166 -24.71 5.27 6.14
N ALA A 167 -26.02 5.05 5.99
CA ALA A 167 -26.93 6.05 5.46
C ALA A 167 -26.85 7.31 6.33
N GLY A 168 -26.10 8.29 5.87
CA GLY A 168 -26.03 9.61 6.49
C GLY A 168 -24.71 9.93 7.19
N VAL A 169 -23.77 10.47 6.41
CA VAL A 169 -23.21 11.78 6.80
C VAL A 169 -24.01 12.83 6.04
N ALA A 170 -25.09 13.29 6.67
CA ALA A 170 -25.87 14.41 6.17
C ALA A 170 -24.94 15.60 5.92
N GLY A 171 -25.16 16.28 4.79
CA GLY A 171 -24.26 17.25 4.21
C GLY A 171 -23.68 18.25 5.20
N ILE A 172 -22.36 18.47 5.07
CA ILE A 172 -21.76 19.74 5.45
C ILE A 172 -22.29 20.75 4.43
N SER A 173 -23.38 21.43 4.78
CA SER A 173 -23.81 22.63 4.08
C SER A 173 -22.72 23.68 4.25
N GLU A 174 -22.08 24.10 3.16
CA GLU A 174 -21.30 25.32 3.13
C GLU A 174 -22.22 26.49 3.52
N GLY A 175 -21.84 27.19 4.59
CA GLY A 175 -22.43 28.44 5.03
C GLY A 175 -21.34 29.49 5.18
#